data_AF-A0A7Y5NFG7-F1
#
_entry.id   AF-A0A7Y5NFG7-F1
#
_cell.length_a   1.000
_cell.length_b   1.000
_cell.length_c   1.000
_cell.angle_alpha   90.00
_cell.angle_beta   90.00
_cell.angle_gamma   90.00
#
_symmetry.space_group_name_H-M   'P 1'
#
loop_
_entity.id
_entity.type
_entity.pdbx_description
1 polymer ?
#
loop_
_entity_poly.entity_id
_entity_poly.type
_entity_poly.pdbx_seq_one_letter_code
_entity_poly.pdbx_strand_id
1 'polypeptide(L)'
;MSKRTSQPIRTGQLAGAKIKILGVFNSGLREHVSIINQGTVAQPLGGWALAALRGSRVYFFPDEVILMPGTKVFVHSGQDALNHAPQQLFWTDEQMWSNRNDVALLFDSSGLEIDRCAYSHKHLLGHDTQRRKRLLNEDEFWRLVDEPRPKTRKIIRPARERAGLRHALR
;
A
#
# COMPACT_ATOMS: atom_id res chain seq x y z
N MET A 1 32.86 -12.70 -18.37
CA MET A 1 32.10 -13.11 -17.17
C MET A 1 30.80 -12.30 -17.13
N SER A 2 29.67 -12.84 -17.62
CA SER A 2 28.37 -12.17 -17.46
C SER A 2 27.91 -12.33 -16.02
N LYS A 3 27.92 -11.23 -15.25
CA LYS A 3 27.16 -11.17 -14.00
C LYS A 3 25.68 -11.33 -14.39
N ARG A 4 25.09 -12.49 -14.10
CA ARG A 4 23.63 -12.63 -14.08
C ARG A 4 23.13 -11.70 -12.98
N THR A 5 22.77 -10.47 -13.32
CA THR A 5 22.00 -9.60 -12.45
C THR A 5 20.62 -10.22 -12.33
N SER A 6 20.33 -10.82 -11.18
CA SER A 6 18.98 -11.26 -10.84
C SER A 6 18.05 -10.05 -10.93
N GLN A 7 17.02 -10.12 -11.77
CA GLN A 7 15.99 -9.10 -11.80
C GLN A 7 15.36 -8.98 -10.40
N PRO A 8 15.12 -7.76 -9.91
CA PRO A 8 14.53 -7.55 -8.61
C PRO A 8 13.12 -8.17 -8.55
N ILE A 9 12.84 -8.86 -7.45
CA ILE A 9 11.59 -9.60 -7.28
C ILE A 9 10.49 -8.59 -6.96
N ARG A 10 9.60 -8.35 -7.92
CA ARG A 10 8.40 -7.52 -7.74
C ARG A 10 7.28 -8.40 -7.19
N THR A 11 6.94 -8.20 -5.91
CA THR A 11 5.92 -8.99 -5.23
C THR A 11 4.82 -8.11 -4.67
N GLY A 12 3.59 -8.64 -4.67
CA GLY A 12 2.56 -8.13 -3.77
C GLY A 12 2.95 -8.32 -2.30
N GLN A 13 2.07 -7.94 -1.38
CA GLN A 13 2.31 -8.22 0.03
C GLN A 13 2.39 -9.73 0.28
N LEU A 14 3.56 -10.20 0.74
CA LEU A 14 3.82 -11.59 1.04
C LEU A 14 2.99 -12.06 2.23
N ALA A 15 2.60 -13.34 2.21
CA ALA A 15 1.94 -13.96 3.35
C ALA A 15 2.83 -13.85 4.60
N GLY A 16 2.31 -13.25 5.67
CA GLY A 16 3.05 -13.01 6.91
C GLY A 16 3.69 -11.62 7.01
N ALA A 17 3.87 -10.88 5.91
CA ALA A 17 4.22 -9.45 5.97
C ALA A 17 2.97 -8.63 6.36
N LYS A 18 3.16 -7.48 7.01
CA LYS A 18 2.08 -6.56 7.38
C LYS A 18 2.54 -5.12 7.25
N ILE A 19 2.50 -4.60 6.03
CA ILE A 19 3.02 -3.26 5.73
C ILE A 19 1.95 -2.22 6.05
N LYS A 20 2.35 -1.15 6.75
CA LYS A 20 1.47 -0.06 7.14
C LYS A 20 2.16 1.30 7.08
N ILE A 21 1.38 2.33 6.79
CA ILE A 21 1.78 3.71 7.03
C ILE A 21 1.52 4.02 8.51
N LEU A 22 2.56 4.38 9.25
CA LEU A 22 2.42 4.84 10.64
C LEU A 22 1.95 6.29 10.73
N GLY A 23 2.34 7.12 9.76
CA GLY A 23 1.98 8.52 9.75
C GLY A 23 2.64 9.29 8.62
N VAL A 24 2.04 10.44 8.31
CA VAL A 24 2.63 11.51 7.52
C VAL A 24 3.03 12.61 8.49
N PHE A 25 4.30 13.00 8.46
CA PHE A 25 4.88 13.95 9.39
C PHE A 25 5.39 15.16 8.64
N ASN A 26 5.14 16.35 9.18
CA ASN A 26 5.64 17.60 8.65
C ASN A 26 6.31 18.38 9.78
N SER A 27 7.50 18.88 9.49
CA SER A 27 8.33 19.68 10.37
C SER A 27 8.69 20.99 9.66
N GLY A 28 7.67 21.69 9.17
CA GLY A 28 7.82 22.91 8.37
C GLY A 28 8.07 22.58 6.90
N LEU A 29 9.28 22.91 6.42
CA LEU A 29 9.67 22.70 5.02
C LEU A 29 10.09 21.25 4.73
N ARG A 30 10.21 20.41 5.76
CA ARG A 30 10.55 18.99 5.68
C ARG A 30 9.36 18.12 6.00
N GLU A 31 9.18 17.07 5.22
CA GLU A 31 8.08 16.13 5.39
C GLU A 31 8.58 14.70 5.22
N HIS A 32 7.92 13.76 5.89
CA HIS A 32 8.18 12.35 5.62
C HIS A 32 6.98 11.47 5.92
N VAL A 33 6.91 10.33 5.23
CA VAL A 33 6.00 9.23 5.56
C VAL A 33 6.79 8.12 6.23
N SER A 34 6.32 7.66 7.39
CA SER A 34 6.90 6.50 8.07
C SER A 34 6.09 5.25 7.74
N ILE A 35 6.78 4.22 7.25
CA ILE A 35 6.18 2.94 6.87
C ILE A 35 6.85 1.83 7.66
N ILE A 36 6.06 0.90 8.20
CA ILE A 36 6.52 -0.20 9.04
C ILE A 36 6.07 -1.55 8.46
N ASN A 37 6.87 -2.59 8.67
CA ASN A 37 6.40 -3.97 8.55
C ASN A 37 6.08 -4.51 9.96
N GLN A 38 4.80 -4.59 10.31
CA GLN A 38 4.32 -5.20 11.57
C GLN A 38 4.14 -6.72 11.47
N GLY A 39 4.58 -7.32 10.37
CA GLY A 39 4.47 -8.74 10.10
C GLY A 39 5.66 -9.51 10.68
N THR A 40 5.76 -10.77 10.25
CA THR A 40 6.82 -11.71 10.64
C THR A 40 7.73 -12.09 9.47
N VAL A 41 7.39 -11.68 8.24
CA VAL A 41 8.15 -11.98 7.02
C VAL A 41 8.68 -10.68 6.40
N ALA A 42 9.92 -10.70 5.92
CA ALA A 42 10.53 -9.59 5.21
C ALA A 42 9.81 -9.33 3.87
N GLN A 43 9.63 -8.06 3.52
CA GLN A 43 8.94 -7.66 2.31
C GLN A 43 9.87 -6.86 1.38
N PRO A 44 10.25 -7.41 0.21
CA PRO A 44 10.80 -6.61 -0.87
C PRO A 44 9.78 -5.56 -1.34
N LEU A 45 10.22 -4.31 -1.49
CA LEU A 45 9.38 -3.21 -1.96
C LEU A 45 9.63 -2.85 -3.43
N GLY A 46 10.44 -3.63 -4.16
CA GLY A 46 10.63 -3.42 -5.60
C GLY A 46 9.29 -3.42 -6.35
N GLY A 47 9.07 -2.36 -7.13
CA GLY A 47 7.81 -2.11 -7.83
C GLY A 47 6.65 -1.59 -6.98
N TRP A 48 6.79 -1.43 -5.66
CA TRP A 48 5.78 -0.78 -4.82
C TRP A 48 5.78 0.73 -5.05
N ALA A 49 4.71 1.39 -4.62
CA ALA A 49 4.58 2.84 -4.76
C ALA A 49 3.92 3.51 -3.56
N LEU A 50 4.40 4.71 -3.21
CA LEU A 50 3.76 5.64 -2.31
C LEU A 50 3.19 6.81 -3.13
N ALA A 51 1.95 7.20 -2.88
CA ALA A 51 1.33 8.31 -3.59
C ALA A 51 0.76 9.36 -2.65
N ALA A 52 0.89 10.62 -3.05
CA ALA A 52 0.11 11.73 -2.52
C ALA A 52 -1.19 11.84 -3.32
N LEU A 53 -2.32 11.63 -2.65
CA LEU A 53 -3.62 11.64 -3.32
C LEU A 53 -3.90 13.01 -3.94
N ARG A 54 -3.61 14.10 -3.21
CA ARG A 54 -3.69 15.44 -3.78
C ARG A 54 -2.54 15.65 -4.76
N GLY A 55 -2.84 16.09 -5.97
CA GLY A 55 -1.84 16.26 -7.03
C GLY A 55 -1.42 14.96 -7.72
N SER A 56 -1.85 13.79 -7.23
CA SER A 56 -1.61 12.47 -7.86
C SER A 56 -0.13 12.19 -8.15
N ARG A 57 0.75 12.62 -7.24
CA ARG A 57 2.20 12.38 -7.35
C ARG A 57 2.55 11.02 -6.78
N VAL A 58 3.45 10.32 -7.46
CA VAL A 58 3.81 8.94 -7.13
C VAL A 58 5.33 8.85 -6.93
N TYR A 59 5.73 8.13 -5.89
CA TYR A 59 7.08 7.70 -5.60
C TYR A 59 7.16 6.19 -5.74
N PHE A 60 8.15 5.71 -6.50
CA PHE A 60 8.44 4.28 -6.63
C PHE A 60 9.58 3.91 -5.70
N PHE A 61 9.41 2.83 -4.95
CA PHE A 61 10.47 2.33 -4.09
C PHE A 61 11.62 1.77 -4.94
N PRO A 62 12.88 2.05 -4.58
CA PRO A 62 14.02 1.40 -5.21
C PRO A 62 13.93 -0.11 -5.05
N ASP A 63 14.38 -0.81 -6.08
CA ASP A 63 14.22 -2.25 -6.23
C ASP A 63 15.00 -3.05 -5.15
N GLU A 64 15.99 -2.43 -4.52
CA GLU A 64 16.83 -3.00 -3.47
C GLU A 64 16.24 -2.86 -2.06
N VAL A 65 15.15 -2.11 -1.89
CA VAL A 65 14.56 -1.89 -0.56
C VAL A 65 13.81 -3.13 -0.09
N ILE A 66 14.26 -3.68 1.05
CA ILE A 66 13.62 -4.80 1.73
C ILE A 66 13.25 -4.34 3.15
N LEU A 67 11.95 -4.37 3.47
CA LEU A 67 11.45 -3.99 4.78
C LEU A 67 11.33 -5.21 5.70
N MET A 68 12.30 -5.35 6.58
CA MET A 68 12.38 -6.42 7.57
C MET A 68 11.24 -6.35 8.62
N PRO A 69 10.86 -7.48 9.24
CA PRO A 69 9.89 -7.49 10.34
C PRO A 69 10.27 -6.53 11.47
N GLY A 70 9.31 -5.73 11.93
CA GLY A 70 9.48 -4.76 13.01
C GLY A 70 10.25 -3.49 12.63
N THR A 71 10.80 -3.40 11.41
CA THR A 71 11.59 -2.23 11.00
C THR A 71 10.75 -1.22 10.21
N LYS A 72 11.31 0.00 10.09
CA LYS A 72 10.70 1.12 9.40
C LYS A 72 11.58 1.60 8.25
N VAL A 73 10.91 2.14 7.23
CA VAL A 73 11.50 2.99 6.19
C VAL A 73 10.79 4.33 6.20
N PHE A 74 11.51 5.38 5.82
CA PHE A 74 11.01 6.74 5.77
C PHE A 74 11.17 7.28 4.36
N VAL A 75 10.11 7.86 3.80
CA VAL A 75 10.16 8.54 2.50
C VAL A 75 10.05 10.02 2.75
N HIS A 76 11.10 10.78 2.43
CA HIS A 76 11.26 12.20 2.73
C HIS A 76 10.94 13.06 1.51
N SER A 77 10.27 14.18 1.77
CA SER A 77 10.06 15.24 0.80
C SER A 77 10.28 16.62 1.43
N GLY A 78 10.39 17.65 0.60
CA GLY A 78 10.60 19.02 1.03
C GLY A 78 12.07 19.39 1.18
N GLN A 79 12.33 20.62 1.65
CA GLN A 79 13.66 21.21 1.66
C GLN A 79 14.63 20.40 2.53
N ASP A 80 15.80 20.08 1.95
CA ASP A 80 16.81 19.20 2.57
C ASP A 80 16.27 17.82 2.98
N ALA A 81 15.33 17.28 2.20
CA ALA A 81 14.85 15.92 2.39
C ALA A 81 16.03 14.93 2.47
N LEU A 82 15.97 14.05 3.47
CA LEU A 82 17.06 13.12 3.75
C LEU A 82 17.20 12.08 2.65
N ASN A 83 18.45 11.76 2.30
CA ASN A 83 18.79 10.72 1.33
C ASN A 83 19.88 9.80 1.90
N HIS A 84 19.48 8.89 2.79
CA HIS A 84 20.35 7.89 3.42
C HIS A 84 19.71 6.51 3.29
N ALA A 85 19.65 6.02 2.05
CA ALA A 85 19.13 4.71 1.71
C ALA A 85 19.89 3.58 2.47
N PRO A 86 19.24 2.45 2.79
CA PRO A 86 17.88 2.07 2.40
C PRO A 86 16.78 2.56 3.37
N GLN A 87 17.14 3.17 4.51
CA GLN A 87 16.17 3.50 5.55
C GLN A 87 15.56 4.89 5.40
N GLN A 88 16.33 5.87 4.93
CA GLN A 88 15.86 7.25 4.67
C GLN A 88 15.88 7.47 3.16
N LEU A 89 14.72 7.39 2.52
CA LEU A 89 14.56 7.48 1.08
C LEU A 89 14.16 8.90 0.68
N PHE A 90 14.77 9.42 -0.37
CA PHE A 90 14.45 10.74 -0.91
C PHE A 90 13.41 10.64 -2.02
N TRP A 91 12.31 11.39 -1.89
CA TRP A 91 11.34 11.57 -2.96
C TRP A 91 11.69 12.81 -3.79
N THR A 92 11.73 13.98 -3.16
CA THR A 92 11.87 15.28 -3.84
C THR A 92 12.13 16.38 -2.81
N ASP A 93 12.72 17.49 -3.26
CA ASP A 93 12.93 18.72 -2.49
C ASP A 93 11.67 19.60 -2.37
N GLU A 94 10.60 19.26 -3.09
CA GLU A 94 9.32 19.94 -3.00
C GLU A 94 8.46 19.38 -1.84
N GLN A 95 7.59 20.20 -1.26
CA GLN A 95 6.60 19.73 -0.29
C GLN A 95 5.52 18.92 -1.04
N MET A 96 5.31 17.68 -0.62
CA MET A 96 4.33 16.79 -1.25
C MET A 96 2.97 16.87 -0.56
N TRP A 97 2.95 17.14 0.74
CA TRP A 97 1.74 16.93 1.54
C TRP A 97 1.07 18.26 1.83
N SER A 98 -0.22 18.35 1.50
CA SER A 98 -0.98 19.51 1.91
C SER A 98 -1.34 19.44 3.39
N ASN A 99 -1.02 20.52 4.12
CA ASN A 99 -1.40 20.70 5.53
C ASN A 99 -2.94 20.66 5.79
N ARG A 100 -3.74 20.64 4.72
CA ARG A 100 -5.21 20.55 4.75
C ARG A 100 -5.68 19.22 4.18
N ASN A 101 -5.58 18.17 5.00
CA ASN A 101 -6.22 16.87 4.78
C ASN A 101 -5.75 16.08 3.54
N ASP A 102 -4.46 16.10 3.23
CA ASP A 102 -3.90 15.19 2.22
C ASP A 102 -3.88 13.73 2.71
N VAL A 103 -3.82 12.80 1.77
CA VAL A 103 -3.84 11.35 2.05
C VAL A 103 -2.67 10.68 1.35
N ALA A 104 -1.83 10.02 2.15
CA ALA A 104 -0.83 9.08 1.67
C ALA A 104 -1.49 7.73 1.35
N LEU A 105 -1.18 7.18 0.19
CA LEU A 105 -1.64 5.87 -0.28
C LEU A 105 -0.43 4.99 -0.57
N LEU A 106 -0.42 3.77 -0.04
CA LEU A 106 0.61 2.77 -0.29
C LEU A 106 0.06 1.67 -1.20
N PHE A 107 0.77 1.37 -2.28
CA PHE A 107 0.42 0.34 -3.25
C PHE A 107 1.50 -0.73 -3.31
N ASP A 108 1.07 -1.98 -3.49
CA ASP A 108 1.98 -3.07 -3.80
C ASP A 108 2.40 -3.08 -5.28
N SER A 109 3.26 -4.05 -5.66
CA SER A 109 3.78 -4.14 -7.02
C SER A 109 2.73 -4.45 -8.10
N SER A 110 1.49 -4.80 -7.72
CA SER A 110 0.36 -5.02 -8.63
C SER A 110 -0.58 -3.81 -8.73
N GLY A 111 -0.24 -2.73 -8.04
CA GLY A 111 -1.04 -1.52 -7.94
C GLY A 111 -2.24 -1.63 -7.00
N LEU A 112 -2.28 -2.65 -6.14
CA LEU A 112 -3.30 -2.81 -5.12
C LEU A 112 -2.99 -1.91 -3.92
N GLU A 113 -3.96 -1.13 -3.46
CA GLU A 113 -3.81 -0.32 -2.26
C GLU A 113 -3.73 -1.21 -1.00
N ILE A 114 -2.61 -1.08 -0.30
CA ILE A 114 -2.30 -1.81 0.93
C ILE A 114 -2.71 -1.03 2.17
N ASP A 115 -2.40 0.28 2.22
CA ASP A 115 -2.73 1.12 3.36
C ASP A 115 -2.90 2.59 2.97
N ARG A 116 -3.54 3.37 3.84
CA ARG A 116 -3.69 4.82 3.67
C ARG A 116 -3.63 5.57 5.00
N CYS A 117 -3.10 6.79 4.96
CA CYS A 117 -3.03 7.65 6.14
C CYS A 117 -3.32 9.11 5.77
N ALA A 118 -4.22 9.76 6.51
CA ALA A 118 -4.52 11.18 6.34
C ALA A 118 -3.58 12.04 7.19
N TYR A 119 -3.14 13.16 6.64
CA TYR A 119 -2.16 14.08 7.24
C TYR A 119 -2.61 14.69 8.58
N SER A 120 -3.91 14.86 8.85
CA SER A 120 -4.41 15.37 10.14
C SER A 120 -4.95 14.26 11.05
N HIS A 121 -4.05 13.56 11.74
CA HIS A 121 -4.21 12.88 13.04
C HIS A 121 -5.40 11.93 13.27
N LYS A 122 -6.06 11.44 12.22
CA LYS A 122 -6.87 10.22 12.33
C LYS A 122 -6.29 9.19 11.38
N HIS A 123 -5.79 8.07 11.93
CA HIS A 123 -5.92 6.81 11.20
C HIS A 123 -7.40 6.71 10.86
N LEU A 124 -7.76 6.92 9.59
CA LEU A 124 -9.12 6.74 9.11
C LEU A 124 -9.40 5.23 9.04
N LEU A 125 -9.48 4.60 10.20
CA LEU A 125 -10.10 3.30 10.35
C LEU A 125 -11.61 3.52 10.33
N GLY A 126 -12.24 3.12 9.22
CA GLY A 126 -13.62 2.64 9.27
C GLY A 126 -14.70 3.46 8.57
N HIS A 127 -14.63 4.80 8.44
CA HIS A 127 -15.82 5.55 7.96
C HIS A 127 -15.66 6.51 6.76
N ASP A 128 -14.45 6.81 6.30
CA ASP A 128 -14.19 7.49 5.00
C ASP A 128 -13.71 6.50 3.91
N THR A 129 -13.99 5.22 4.15
CA THR A 129 -13.42 4.01 3.53
C THR A 129 -14.12 3.59 2.23
N GLN A 130 -14.86 4.48 1.57
CA GLN A 130 -15.77 4.09 0.49
C GLN A 130 -15.08 3.92 -0.88
N ARG A 131 -13.91 4.53 -1.12
CA ARG A 131 -13.23 4.46 -2.43
C ARG A 131 -11.78 3.99 -2.28
N ARG A 132 -11.56 2.68 -2.37
CA ARG A 132 -10.21 2.13 -2.59
C ARG A 132 -9.69 2.66 -3.91
N LYS A 133 -8.39 2.95 -3.97
CA LYS A 133 -7.72 3.33 -5.20
C LYS A 133 -7.01 2.12 -5.78
N ARG A 134 -6.81 2.15 -7.09
CA ARG A 134 -5.89 1.29 -7.81
C ARG A 134 -4.86 2.18 -8.49
N LEU A 135 -3.61 1.76 -8.47
CA LEU A 135 -2.55 2.37 -9.27
C LEU A 135 -2.42 1.56 -10.57
N LEU A 136 -2.78 2.17 -11.70
CA LEU A 136 -2.68 1.55 -13.02
C LEU A 136 -1.45 2.07 -13.76
N ASN A 137 -0.77 1.16 -14.47
CA ASN A 137 0.26 1.49 -15.42
C ASN A 137 -0.39 1.60 -16.81
N GLU A 138 -0.39 2.79 -17.41
CA GLU A 138 -0.91 3.05 -18.75
C GLU A 138 0.26 3.50 -19.63
N ASP A 139 1.02 2.53 -20.15
CA ASP A 139 2.05 2.57 -21.21
C ASP A 139 3.12 3.68 -21.18
N GLU A 140 3.12 4.57 -20.18
CA GLU A 140 4.11 5.64 -19.96
C GLU A 140 3.79 6.51 -18.71
N PHE A 141 2.59 6.41 -18.16
CA PHE A 141 2.22 7.11 -16.94
C PHE A 141 1.44 6.23 -15.95
N TRP A 142 1.50 6.63 -14.69
CA TRP A 142 0.80 5.96 -13.62
C TRP A 142 -0.42 6.76 -13.20
N ARG A 143 -1.56 6.08 -13.08
CA ARG A 143 -2.84 6.73 -12.79
C ARG A 143 -3.49 6.14 -11.56
N LEU A 144 -3.91 7.03 -10.65
CA LEU A 144 -4.78 6.68 -9.54
C LEU A 144 -6.24 6.64 -10.02
N VAL A 145 -6.88 5.48 -9.94
CA VAL A 145 -8.29 5.31 -10.29
C VAL A 145 -9.10 4.84 -9.08
N ASP A 146 -10.38 5.19 -9.03
CA ASP A 146 -11.31 4.61 -8.07
C ASP A 146 -11.56 3.14 -8.44
N GLU A 147 -11.32 2.22 -7.51
CA GLU A 147 -11.67 0.81 -7.66
C GLU A 147 -13.05 0.58 -7.01
N PRO A 148 -14.13 0.43 -7.80
CA PRO A 148 -15.42 0.06 -7.24
C PRO A 148 -15.29 -1.32 -6.61
N ARG A 149 -15.77 -1.48 -5.37
CA ARG A 149 -15.73 -2.78 -4.68
C ARG A 149 -16.35 -3.85 -5.59
N PRO A 150 -15.76 -5.06 -5.69
CA PRO A 150 -16.48 -6.17 -6.29
C PRO A 150 -17.82 -6.30 -5.56
N LYS A 151 -18.93 -6.19 -6.29
CA LYS A 151 -20.27 -6.45 -5.72
C LYS A 151 -20.18 -7.83 -5.09
N THR A 152 -20.42 -7.93 -3.79
CA THR A 152 -20.51 -9.21 -3.09
C THR A 152 -21.52 -10.05 -3.87
N ARG A 153 -21.05 -11.08 -4.60
CA ARG A 153 -21.93 -12.09 -5.16
C ARG A 153 -22.63 -12.72 -3.96
N LYS A 154 -23.92 -12.46 -3.78
CA LYS A 154 -24.75 -13.19 -2.82
C LYS A 154 -24.57 -14.67 -3.16
N ILE A 155 -23.90 -15.41 -2.29
CA ILE A 155 -23.91 -16.86 -2.32
C ILE A 155 -25.33 -17.25 -1.94
N ILE A 156 -26.19 -17.44 -2.94
CA ILE A 156 -27.50 -18.05 -2.74
C ILE A 156 -27.21 -19.52 -2.44
N ARG A 157 -27.26 -19.89 -1.16
CA ARG A 157 -27.22 -21.31 -0.78
C ARG A 157 -28.55 -21.93 -1.26
N PRO A 158 -28.54 -22.97 -2.09
CA PRO A 158 -29.78 -23.68 -2.41
C PRO A 158 -30.35 -24.28 -1.12
N ALA A 159 -31.67 -24.16 -0.95
CA ALA A 159 -32.38 -24.71 0.19
C ALA A 159 -32.16 -26.23 0.24
N ARG A 160 -31.76 -26.74 1.41
CA ARG A 160 -31.68 -28.19 1.66
C ARG A 160 -33.08 -28.78 1.52
N GLU A 161 -33.31 -29.56 0.46
CA GLU A 161 -34.43 -30.50 0.41
C GLU A 161 -34.29 -31.50 1.56
N ARG A 162 -35.25 -31.48 2.49
CA ARG A 162 -35.44 -32.55 3.47
C ARG A 162 -36.12 -33.71 2.75
N ALA A 163 -35.35 -34.62 2.15
CA ALA A 163 -35.86 -35.92 1.73
C ALA A 163 -35.97 -36.82 2.96
N GLY A 164 -37.21 -37.18 3.30
CA GLY A 164 -37.58 -37.91 4.51
C GLY A 164 -37.06 -39.35 4.55
N LEU A 165 -36.60 -39.74 5.74
CA LEU A 165 -36.34 -41.11 6.11
C LEU A 165 -37.70 -41.83 6.29
N ARG A 166 -38.05 -42.77 5.40
CA ARG A 166 -39.11 -43.76 5.67
C ARG A 166 -38.43 -45.08 6.00
N HIS A 167 -38.34 -45.39 7.29
CA HIS A 167 -38.22 -46.77 7.75
C HIS A 167 -39.63 -47.35 7.86
N ALA A 168 -39.90 -48.44 7.16
CA ALA A 168 -40.97 -49.36 7.49
C ALA A 168 -40.38 -50.77 7.57
N LEU A 169 -40.40 -51.30 8.79
CA LEU A 169 -40.15 -52.70 9.14
C LEU A 169 -41.35 -53.54 8.68
N ARG A 170 -41.11 -54.59 7.89
CA ARG A 170 -41.54 -55.98 8.16
C ARG A 170 -41.08 -56.91 7.05
#